data_AF-T5LUF4-F1
#
_entry.id   AF-T5LUF4-F1
#
_cell.length_a   1.000
_cell.length_b   1.000
_cell.length_c   1.000
_cell.angle_alpha   90.00
_cell.angle_beta   90.00
_cell.angle_gamma   90.00
#
_symmetry.space_group_name_H-M   'P 1'
#
loop_
_entity.id
_entity.type
_entity.pdbx_description
1 polymer ?
#
loop_
_entity_poly.entity_id
_entity_poly.type
_entity_poly.pdbx_seq_one_letter_code
_entity_poly.pdbx_strand_id
1 'polypeptide(L)'
;MKNLKILLAAFSVMLFSANLYAVEYQHGYCHVRQTAPDVCQNVKGYRVMGSAIGNTHDDCTTAKNAARDNLIRSRRMQAAPAVCRDHIDCGGPCETVGG
;
A
#
# COMPACT_ATOMS: atom_id res chain seq x y z
N MET A 1 59.00 8.57 -41.45
CA MET A 1 57.60 9.04 -41.29
C MET A 1 56.64 7.93 -41.69
N LYS A 2 55.98 7.26 -40.73
CA LYS A 2 54.67 6.59 -40.89
C LYS A 2 54.26 5.91 -39.58
N ASN A 3 53.46 6.65 -38.82
CA ASN A 3 52.38 6.29 -37.90
C ASN A 3 52.12 4.79 -37.66
N LEU A 4 52.15 4.37 -36.39
CA LEU A 4 51.41 3.20 -35.93
C LEU A 4 50.49 3.60 -34.77
N LYS A 5 49.20 3.37 -35.01
CA LYS A 5 48.06 3.93 -34.28
C LYS A 5 47.83 3.18 -32.97
N ILE A 6 47.61 3.95 -31.91
CA ILE A 6 47.13 3.48 -30.61
C ILE A 6 45.80 2.75 -30.82
N LEU A 7 45.75 1.46 -30.48
CA LEU A 7 44.50 0.72 -30.36
C LEU A 7 43.72 1.30 -29.17
N LEU A 8 42.76 2.17 -29.45
CA LEU A 8 41.67 2.42 -28.51
C LEU A 8 40.71 1.24 -28.60
N ALA A 9 40.81 0.32 -27.64
CA ALA A 9 39.74 -0.61 -27.34
C ALA A 9 38.53 0.22 -26.90
N ALA A 10 37.56 0.37 -27.79
CA ALA A 10 36.27 0.98 -27.49
C ALA A 10 35.54 0.06 -26.50
N PHE A 11 35.62 0.39 -25.22
CA PHE A 11 34.81 -0.20 -24.17
C PHE A 11 33.40 0.38 -24.32
N SER A 12 32.59 -0.22 -25.20
CA SER A 12 31.17 0.07 -25.30
C SER A 12 30.48 -0.38 -24.02
N VAL A 13 30.44 0.51 -23.02
CA VAL A 13 29.55 0.37 -21.87
C VAL A 13 28.13 0.54 -22.42
N MET A 14 27.45 -0.57 -22.67
CA MET A 14 25.99 -0.56 -22.79
C MET A 14 25.46 -0.13 -21.43
N LEU A 15 25.13 1.16 -21.28
CA LEU A 15 24.25 1.61 -20.23
C LEU A 15 22.89 0.95 -20.50
N PHE A 16 22.65 -0.17 -19.82
CA PHE A 16 21.30 -0.65 -19.61
C PHE A 16 20.58 0.40 -18.76
N SER A 17 19.91 1.34 -19.41
CA SER A 17 18.91 2.18 -18.77
C SER A 17 17.82 1.23 -18.27
N ALA A 18 17.94 0.80 -17.02
CA ALA A 18 16.86 0.14 -16.32
C ALA A 18 15.71 1.15 -16.28
N ASN A 19 14.73 0.96 -17.17
CA ASN A 19 13.42 1.54 -17.00
C ASN A 19 12.85 0.90 -15.73
N LEU A 20 13.16 1.46 -14.57
CA LEU A 20 12.38 1.26 -13.35
C LEU A 20 11.00 1.83 -13.67
N TYR A 21 10.12 1.00 -14.24
CA TYR A 21 8.71 1.31 -14.27
C TYR A 21 8.31 1.62 -12.83
N ALA A 22 7.88 2.85 -12.57
CA ALA A 22 7.42 3.24 -11.25
C ALA A 22 6.29 2.28 -10.87
N VAL A 23 6.49 1.54 -9.77
CA VAL A 23 5.47 0.63 -9.27
C VAL A 23 4.42 1.49 -8.56
N GLU A 24 3.21 1.47 -9.08
CA GLU A 24 2.06 2.08 -8.42
C GLU A 24 1.52 1.15 -7.34
N TYR A 25 0.97 1.75 -6.29
CA TYR A 25 0.33 1.08 -5.18
C TYR A 25 -1.04 1.70 -4.92
N GLN A 26 -2.01 0.87 -4.53
CA GLN A 26 -3.25 1.30 -3.91
C GLN A 26 -3.14 1.21 -2.40
N HIS A 27 -3.46 2.29 -1.69
CA HIS A 27 -3.64 2.33 -0.24
C HIS A 27 -5.12 2.35 0.11
N GLY A 28 -5.60 1.28 0.72
CA GLY A 28 -6.95 1.16 1.26
C GLY A 28 -6.97 1.43 2.76
N TYR A 29 -8.08 1.95 3.26
CA TYR A 29 -8.23 2.27 4.67
C TYR A 29 -9.51 1.71 5.25
N CYS A 30 -9.41 1.18 6.46
CA CYS A 30 -10.54 0.75 7.26
C CYS A 30 -10.48 1.42 8.63
N HIS A 31 -11.65 1.70 9.21
CA HIS A 31 -11.76 2.23 10.55
C HIS A 31 -13.00 1.73 11.27
N VAL A 32 -13.02 1.78 12.60
CA VAL A 32 -14.27 1.61 13.34
C VAL A 32 -15.07 2.91 13.27
N ARG A 33 -16.33 2.86 12.85
CA ARG A 33 -17.19 4.04 12.72
C ARG A 33 -17.29 4.82 14.03
N GLN A 34 -17.35 6.14 13.93
CA GLN A 34 -17.62 7.02 15.08
C GLN A 34 -19.01 6.75 15.69
N THR A 35 -19.95 6.26 14.89
CA THR A 35 -21.32 5.89 15.31
C THR A 35 -21.42 4.51 15.97
N ALA A 36 -20.29 3.82 16.21
CA ALA A 36 -20.31 2.55 16.94
C ALA A 36 -20.91 2.75 18.37
N PRO A 37 -21.44 1.69 19.01
CA PRO A 37 -21.95 1.78 20.37
C PRO A 37 -20.83 2.12 21.37
N ASP A 38 -21.20 2.62 22.55
CA ASP A 38 -20.24 3.10 23.57
C ASP A 38 -19.32 2.01 24.11
N VAL A 39 -19.74 0.75 24.05
CA VAL A 39 -18.89 -0.42 24.33
C VAL A 39 -17.64 -0.47 23.42
N CYS A 40 -17.65 0.26 22.30
CA CYS A 40 -16.54 0.38 21.35
C CYS A 40 -15.76 1.70 21.48
N GLN A 41 -16.00 2.51 22.51
CA GLN A 41 -15.43 3.86 22.65
C GLN A 41 -13.91 3.90 22.47
N ASN A 42 -13.20 2.88 22.99
CA ASN A 42 -11.74 2.81 22.91
C ASN A 42 -11.20 2.52 21.51
N VAL A 43 -12.05 2.17 20.55
CA VAL A 43 -11.65 1.85 19.17
C VAL A 43 -12.36 2.69 18.12
N LYS A 44 -13.35 3.52 18.49
CA LYS A 44 -14.00 4.47 17.57
C LYS A 44 -12.97 5.34 16.85
N GLY A 45 -13.14 5.48 15.53
CA GLY A 45 -12.23 6.23 14.68
C GLY A 45 -10.84 5.61 14.49
N TYR A 46 -10.54 4.47 15.12
CA TYR A 46 -9.25 3.82 14.95
C TYR A 46 -9.12 3.35 13.50
N ARG A 47 -8.20 3.97 12.75
CA ARG A 47 -7.98 3.77 11.33
C ARG A 47 -6.67 3.00 11.11
N VAL A 48 -6.68 2.08 10.17
CA VAL A 48 -5.49 1.39 9.68
C VAL A 48 -5.48 1.37 8.16
N MET A 49 -4.30 1.11 7.61
CA MET A 49 -4.05 1.03 6.17
C MET A 49 -3.74 -0.41 5.76
N GLY A 50 -4.08 -0.74 4.53
CA GLY A 50 -3.56 -1.89 3.78
C GLY A 50 -3.13 -1.43 2.40
N SER A 51 -2.23 -2.19 1.76
CA SER A 51 -1.65 -1.82 0.47
C SER A 51 -1.73 -2.99 -0.51
N ALA A 52 -1.87 -2.68 -1.80
CA ALA A 52 -1.74 -3.61 -2.91
C ALA A 52 -0.93 -2.97 -4.05
N ILE A 53 -0.21 -3.77 -4.83
CA ILE A 53 0.51 -3.31 -6.03
C ILE A 53 -0.52 -3.14 -7.16
N GLY A 54 -0.39 -2.08 -7.93
CA GLY A 54 -1.29 -1.74 -9.05
C GLY A 54 -2.14 -0.50 -8.74
N ASN A 55 -2.99 -0.13 -9.69
CA ASN A 55 -3.81 1.08 -9.62
C ASN A 55 -5.29 0.83 -9.97
N THR A 56 -5.72 -0.42 -10.06
CA THR A 56 -7.07 -0.79 -10.50
C THR A 56 -8.09 -0.82 -9.36
N HIS A 57 -9.37 -0.98 -9.71
CA HIS A 57 -10.44 -1.23 -8.73
C HIS A 57 -10.19 -2.51 -7.91
N ASP A 58 -9.67 -3.55 -8.54
CA ASP A 58 -9.38 -4.84 -7.87
C ASP A 58 -8.22 -4.69 -6.89
N ASP A 59 -7.21 -3.88 -7.23
CA ASP A 59 -6.09 -3.57 -6.33
C ASP A 59 -6.59 -2.76 -5.12
N CYS A 60 -7.49 -1.80 -5.34
CA CYS A 60 -8.13 -1.07 -4.24
C CYS A 60 -8.95 -2.02 -3.34
N THR A 61 -9.69 -2.97 -3.92
CA THR A 61 -10.43 -3.99 -3.16
C THR A 61 -9.47 -4.86 -2.34
N THR A 62 -8.35 -5.27 -2.93
CA THR A 62 -7.30 -6.03 -2.26
C THR A 62 -6.69 -5.25 -1.10
N ALA A 63 -6.36 -3.98 -1.32
CA ALA A 63 -5.80 -3.09 -0.29
C ALA A 63 -6.79 -2.87 0.88
N LYS A 64 -8.09 -2.74 0.59
CA LYS A 64 -9.15 -2.64 1.62
C LYS A 64 -9.29 -3.93 2.43
N ASN A 65 -9.23 -5.09 1.79
CA ASN A 65 -9.25 -6.37 2.49
C ASN A 65 -8.04 -6.50 3.43
N ALA A 66 -6.84 -6.14 2.96
CA ALA A 66 -5.65 -6.08 3.79
C ALA A 66 -5.79 -5.11 4.96
N ALA A 67 -6.37 -3.92 4.74
CA ALA A 67 -6.64 -2.95 5.80
C ALA A 67 -7.62 -3.50 6.85
N ARG A 68 -8.67 -4.19 6.42
CA ARG A 68 -9.65 -4.83 7.32
C ARG A 68 -8.98 -5.90 8.19
N ASP A 69 -8.16 -6.74 7.57
CA ASP A 69 -7.39 -7.76 8.26
C ASP A 69 -6.42 -7.17 9.28
N ASN A 70 -5.69 -6.12 8.90
CA ASN A 70 -4.80 -5.40 9.81
C ASN A 70 -5.57 -4.81 11.00
N LEU A 71 -6.79 -4.30 10.77
CA LEU A 71 -7.63 -3.74 11.83
C LEU A 71 -8.03 -4.83 12.81
N ILE A 72 -8.57 -5.93 12.31
CA ILE A 72 -9.03 -7.08 13.12
C ILE A 72 -7.88 -7.70 13.91
N ARG A 73 -6.68 -7.80 13.32
CA ARG A 73 -5.50 -8.36 13.97
C ARG A 73 -4.79 -7.37 14.91
N SER A 74 -5.12 -6.09 14.88
CA SER A 74 -4.50 -5.10 15.76
C SER A 74 -4.78 -5.41 17.24
N ARG A 75 -3.78 -5.21 18.11
CA ARG A 75 -3.94 -5.42 19.57
C ARG A 75 -5.12 -4.62 20.14
N ARG A 76 -5.32 -3.41 19.63
CA ARG A 76 -6.42 -2.52 20.02
C ARG A 76 -7.78 -3.12 19.71
N MET A 77 -7.94 -3.75 18.54
CA MET A 77 -9.19 -4.41 18.16
C MET A 77 -9.36 -5.78 18.83
N GLN A 78 -8.28 -6.50 19.10
CA GLN A 78 -8.34 -7.77 19.85
C GLN A 78 -8.80 -7.56 21.31
N ALA A 79 -8.43 -6.45 21.92
CA ALA A 79 -8.88 -6.07 23.26
C ALA A 79 -10.31 -5.48 23.28
N ALA A 80 -10.88 -5.17 22.10
CA ALA A 80 -12.23 -4.63 22.01
C ALA A 80 -13.28 -5.75 22.01
N PRO A 81 -14.49 -5.47 22.53
CA PRO A 81 -15.61 -6.39 22.43
C PRO A 81 -15.90 -6.79 20.97
N ALA A 82 -16.24 -8.05 20.73
CA ALA A 82 -16.37 -8.60 19.39
C ALA A 82 -17.38 -7.84 18.51
N VAL A 83 -18.44 -7.29 19.11
CA VAL A 83 -19.47 -6.46 18.45
C VAL A 83 -18.88 -5.25 17.72
N CYS A 84 -17.72 -4.75 18.16
CA CYS A 84 -17.08 -3.60 17.50
C CYS A 84 -16.62 -3.91 16.07
N ARG A 85 -16.47 -5.20 15.71
CA ARG A 85 -16.07 -5.63 14.35
C ARG A 85 -17.16 -5.38 13.31
N ASP A 86 -18.42 -5.37 13.72
CA ASP A 86 -19.57 -5.11 12.85
C ASP A 86 -19.65 -3.63 12.44
N HIS A 87 -18.91 -2.77 13.13
CA HIS A 87 -18.82 -1.34 12.86
C HIS A 87 -17.55 -0.95 12.09
N ILE A 88 -16.83 -1.91 11.52
CA ILE A 88 -15.68 -1.63 10.64
C ILE A 88 -16.17 -1.15 9.28
N ASP A 89 -15.71 0.02 8.87
CA ASP A 89 -16.00 0.65 7.59
C ASP A 89 -14.72 0.83 6.76
N CYS A 90 -14.77 0.32 5.52
CA CYS A 90 -13.72 0.41 4.50
C CYS A 90 -14.23 1.08 3.21
N GLY A 91 -15.37 1.79 3.28
CA GLY A 91 -16.08 2.32 2.12
C GLY A 91 -15.39 3.50 1.43
N GLY A 92 -14.46 4.17 2.10
CA GLY A 92 -13.72 5.32 1.54
C GLY A 92 -12.93 4.96 0.26
N PRO A 93 -12.59 5.96 -0.58
CA PRO A 93 -11.74 5.73 -1.75
C PRO A 93 -10.34 5.26 -1.34
N CYS A 94 -9.66 4.53 -2.23
CA CYS A 94 -8.24 4.24 -2.07
C CYS A 94 -7.39 5.40 -2.58
N GLU A 95 -6.19 5.53 -2.01
CA GLU A 95 -5.17 6.49 -2.46
C GLU A 95 -4.16 5.77 -3.36
N THR A 96 -3.99 6.23 -4.59
CA THR A 96 -2.90 5.76 -5.46
C THR A 96 -1.60 6.43 -5.05
N VAL A 97 -0.54 5.65 -4.83
CA VAL A 97 0.79 6.13 -4.45
C VAL A 97 1.84 5.53 -5.39
N GLY A 98 2.72 6.36 -5.93
CA GLY A 98 3.73 5.94 -6.91
C GLY A 98 3.48 6.54 -8.29
N GLY A 99 4.56 6.76 -9.04
CA GLY A 99 4.61 7.48 -10.32
C GLY A 99 5.94 8.17 -10.50
#